data_AF-A0A9Q1LTI4-F1
#
_entry.id   AF-A0A9Q1LTI4-F1
#
_cell.length_a   1.000
_cell.length_b   1.000
_cell.length_c   1.000
_cell.angle_alpha   90.00
_cell.angle_beta   90.00
_cell.angle_gamma   90.00
#
_symmetry.space_group_name_H-M   'P 1'
#
loop_
_entity.id
_entity.type
_entity.pdbx_description
1 polymer ?
#
loop_
_entity_poly.entity_id
_entity_poly.type
_entity_poly.pdbx_seq_one_letter_code
_entity_poly.pdbx_strand_id
1 'polypeptide(L)'
;MLTDWHSFLNTVITDEINDLDHERASIEEQRQLLKKLEQDQLRAEMKLSLYASVTSIIPDLDDQSKISGYIVERDNKVVENFEFDPSKLTSFDTCNSIWKMSNL
;
A
#
# COMPACT_ATOMS: atom_id res chain seq x y z
N MET A 1 -15.18 -4.02 58.57
CA MET A 1 -16.31 -4.57 57.78
C MET A 1 -16.81 -3.61 56.71
N LEU A 2 -17.41 -2.45 57.04
CA LEU A 2 -17.86 -1.48 56.01
C LEU A 2 -16.69 -0.84 55.24
N THR A 3 -15.61 -0.48 55.93
CA THR A 3 -14.38 0.07 55.33
C THR A 3 -13.70 -0.91 54.36
N ASP A 4 -13.75 -2.20 54.64
CA ASP A 4 -13.08 -3.23 53.85
C ASP A 4 -13.82 -3.51 52.54
N TRP A 5 -15.15 -3.43 52.55
CA TRP A 5 -15.99 -3.51 51.35
C TRP A 5 -15.80 -2.30 50.43
N HIS A 6 -15.71 -1.10 50.98
CA HIS A 6 -15.39 0.10 50.19
C HIS A 6 -13.99 0.01 49.57
N SER A 7 -13.00 -0.49 50.33
CA SER A 7 -11.66 -0.72 49.81
C SER A 7 -11.67 -1.74 48.67
N PHE A 8 -12.37 -2.86 48.84
CA PHE A 8 -12.49 -3.90 47.81
C PHE A 8 -13.15 -3.37 46.54
N LEU A 9 -14.27 -2.67 46.66
CA LEU A 9 -14.98 -2.10 45.51
C LEU A 9 -14.10 -1.08 44.76
N ASN A 10 -13.36 -0.24 45.50
CA ASN A 10 -12.43 0.71 44.91
C ASN A 10 -11.30 0.02 44.15
N THR A 11 -10.76 -1.09 44.67
CA THR A 11 -9.74 -1.88 43.96
C THR A 11 -10.31 -2.43 42.65
N VAL A 12 -11.47 -3.08 42.69
CA VAL A 12 -12.12 -3.63 41.49
C VAL A 12 -12.40 -2.55 40.44
N ILE A 13 -12.91 -1.39 40.87
CA ILE A 13 -13.16 -0.25 39.96
C ILE A 13 -11.85 0.28 39.37
N THR A 14 -10.78 0.35 40.17
CA THR A 14 -9.48 0.87 39.70
C THR A 14 -8.84 -0.09 38.70
N ASP A 15 -8.94 -1.39 38.93
CA ASP A 15 -8.41 -2.42 38.02
C ASP A 15 -9.16 -2.37 36.68
N GLU A 16 -10.49 -2.30 36.69
CA GLU A 16 -11.30 -2.16 35.47
C GLU A 16 -10.96 -0.87 34.69
N ILE A 17 -10.77 0.25 35.39
CA ILE A 17 -10.35 1.52 34.75
C ILE A 17 -8.97 1.35 34.09
N ASN A 18 -8.03 0.71 34.77
CA ASN A 18 -6.69 0.50 34.23
C ASN A 18 -6.72 -0.42 32.99
N ASP A 19 -7.53 -1.47 33.02
CA ASP A 19 -7.69 -2.38 31.88
C ASP A 19 -8.30 -1.64 30.69
N LEU A 20 -9.35 -0.84 30.90
CA LEU A 20 -9.96 -0.01 29.86
C LEU A 20 -8.99 1.04 29.30
N ASP A 21 -8.15 1.66 30.14
CA ASP A 21 -7.13 2.60 29.70
C ASP A 21 -6.06 1.91 28.85
N HIS A 22 -5.69 0.68 29.19
CA HIS A 22 -4.76 -0.13 28.40
C HIS A 22 -5.36 -0.50 27.04
N GLU A 23 -6.61 -0.97 27.01
CA GLU A 23 -7.32 -1.25 25.76
C GLU A 23 -7.42 0.00 24.89
N ARG A 24 -7.77 1.15 25.48
CA ARG A 24 -7.85 2.43 24.78
C ARG A 24 -6.52 2.81 24.15
N ALA A 25 -5.41 2.65 24.87
CA ALA A 25 -4.08 2.92 24.35
C ALA A 25 -3.74 2.01 23.17
N SER A 26 -4.02 0.71 23.30
CA SER A 26 -3.81 -0.27 22.22
C SER A 26 -4.62 0.05 20.97
N ILE A 27 -5.89 0.42 21.12
CA ILE A 27 -6.77 0.81 20.00
C ILE A 27 -6.23 2.08 19.31
N GLU A 28 -5.75 3.05 20.07
CA GLU A 28 -5.22 4.29 19.49
C GLU A 28 -3.92 4.04 18.70
N GLU A 29 -3.03 3.17 19.19
CA GLU A 29 -1.85 2.74 18.45
C GLU A 29 -2.23 2.06 17.12
N GLN A 30 -3.21 1.15 17.15
CA GLN A 30 -3.72 0.50 15.94
C GLN A 30 -4.32 1.51 14.94
N ARG A 31 -5.07 2.51 15.41
CA ARG A 31 -5.62 3.56 14.55
C ARG A 31 -4.53 4.38 13.88
N GLN A 32 -3.47 4.71 14.59
CA GLN A 32 -2.34 5.45 14.02
C GLN A 32 -1.60 4.63 12.95
N LEU A 33 -1.41 3.33 13.18
CA LEU A 33 -0.84 2.43 12.19
C LEU A 33 -1.70 2.33 10.93
N LEU A 34 -3.01 2.18 11.08
CA LEU A 34 -3.95 2.13 9.96
C LEU A 34 -3.92 3.43 9.14
N LYS A 35 -3.95 4.59 9.81
CA LYS A 35 -3.87 5.89 9.14
C LYS A 35 -2.58 6.05 8.33
N LYS A 36 -1.45 5.55 8.86
CA LYS A 36 -0.18 5.55 8.13
C LYS A 36 -0.24 4.63 6.91
N LEU A 37 -0.79 3.42 7.07
CA LEU A 37 -0.95 2.45 5.97
C LEU A 37 -1.82 3.03 4.84
N GLU A 38 -2.94 3.66 5.18
CA GLU A 38 -3.81 4.33 4.20
C GLU A 38 -3.06 5.45 3.45
N GLN A 39 -2.27 6.25 4.17
CA GLN A 39 -1.48 7.31 3.56
C GLN A 39 -0.39 6.75 2.61
N ASP A 40 0.27 5.67 3.01
CA ASP A 40 1.30 5.02 2.20
C ASP A 40 0.69 4.36 0.96
N GLN A 41 -0.50 3.75 1.08
CA GLN A 41 -1.26 3.22 -0.05
C GLN A 41 -1.66 4.32 -1.03
N LEU A 42 -2.25 5.41 -0.54
CA LEU A 42 -2.62 6.55 -1.39
C LEU A 42 -1.40 7.12 -2.13
N ARG A 43 -0.25 7.24 -1.43
CA ARG A 43 1.00 7.68 -2.04
C ARG A 43 1.46 6.73 -3.16
N ALA A 44 1.34 5.43 -2.96
CA ALA A 44 1.68 4.43 -3.98
C ALA A 44 0.75 4.54 -5.20
N GLU A 45 -0.56 4.67 -4.99
CA GLU A 45 -1.56 4.84 -6.05
C GLU A 45 -1.33 6.13 -6.86
N MET A 46 -1.05 7.24 -6.18
CA MET A 46 -0.71 8.51 -6.84
C MET A 46 0.56 8.40 -7.69
N LYS A 47 1.58 7.69 -7.19
CA LYS A 47 2.83 7.46 -7.92
C LYS A 47 2.60 6.61 -9.18
N LEU A 48 1.80 5.55 -9.08
CA LEU A 48 1.43 4.72 -10.23
C LEU A 48 0.61 5.51 -11.25
N SER A 49 -0.34 6.31 -10.79
CA SER A 49 -1.15 7.19 -11.66
C SER A 49 -0.30 8.20 -12.40
N LEU A 50 0.68 8.81 -11.73
CA LEU A 50 1.66 9.70 -12.36
C LEU A 50 2.44 8.97 -13.46
N TYR A 51 2.96 7.78 -13.19
CA TYR A 51 3.71 7.01 -14.18
C TYR A 51 2.85 6.65 -15.38
N ALA A 52 1.64 6.11 -15.17
CA ALA A 52 0.70 5.81 -16.23
C ALA A 52 0.33 7.05 -17.06
N SER A 53 0.24 8.24 -16.44
CA SER A 53 -0.06 9.47 -17.18
C SER A 53 1.04 9.91 -18.15
N VAL A 54 2.29 9.53 -17.86
CA VAL A 54 3.46 9.88 -18.67
C VAL A 54 3.75 8.80 -19.71
N THR A 55 3.67 7.54 -19.32
CA THR A 55 4.08 6.42 -20.18
C THR A 55 2.92 5.82 -20.97
N SER A 56 1.68 6.05 -20.52
CA SER A 56 0.49 5.32 -20.96
C SER A 56 0.59 3.81 -20.77
N ILE A 57 1.45 3.35 -19.85
CA ILE A 57 1.69 1.93 -19.58
C ILE A 57 1.01 1.52 -18.28
N ILE A 58 0.35 0.36 -18.30
CA ILE A 58 -0.10 -0.36 -17.12
C ILE A 58 0.73 -1.63 -16.98
N PRO A 59 1.60 -1.73 -15.95
CA PRO A 59 2.40 -2.92 -15.71
C PRO A 59 1.54 -4.06 -15.15
N ASP A 60 1.93 -5.29 -15.50
CA ASP A 60 1.47 -6.50 -14.81
C ASP A 60 2.30 -6.69 -13.53
N LEU A 61 1.62 -6.83 -12.40
CA LEU A 61 2.24 -6.97 -11.08
C LEU A 61 2.11 -8.38 -10.51
N ASP A 62 1.40 -9.29 -11.19
CA ASP A 62 1.12 -10.64 -10.70
C ASP A 62 2.32 -11.58 -10.91
N ASP A 63 3.00 -11.47 -12.05
CA ASP A 63 4.15 -12.30 -12.40
C ASP A 63 5.48 -11.53 -12.25
N GLN A 64 6.19 -11.79 -11.15
CA GLN A 64 7.49 -11.17 -10.85
C GLN A 64 8.67 -11.78 -11.61
N SER A 65 8.47 -12.87 -12.36
CA SER A 65 9.55 -13.51 -13.13
C SER A 65 9.91 -12.75 -14.40
N LYS A 66 9.03 -11.84 -14.82
CA LYS A 66 9.12 -11.08 -16.07
C LYS A 66 8.73 -9.62 -15.86
N ILE A 67 9.06 -8.80 -16.84
CA ILE A 67 8.58 -7.41 -16.92
C ILE A 67 7.56 -7.36 -18.04
N SER A 68 6.28 -7.35 -17.70
CA SER A 68 5.19 -7.34 -18.67
C SER A 68 4.14 -6.28 -18.35
N GLY A 69 3.22 -6.07 -19.29
CA GLY A 69 2.13 -5.14 -19.14
C GLY A 69 1.55 -4.77 -20.49
N TYR A 70 0.78 -3.69 -20.51
CA TYR A 70 0.17 -3.19 -21.72
C TYR A 70 0.24 -1.67 -21.84
N ILE A 71 0.29 -1.20 -23.07
CA ILE A 71 0.32 0.22 -23.45
C ILE A 71 -1.09 0.62 -23.89
N VAL A 72 -1.62 1.70 -23.33
CA VAL A 72 -2.97 2.21 -23.59
C VAL A 72 -2.88 3.45 -24.47
N GLU A 73 -3.26 3.33 -25.74
CA GLU A 73 -3.29 4.47 -26.65
C GLU A 73 -4.55 5.33 -26.38
N ARG A 74 -4.37 6.61 -26.00
CA ARG A 74 -5.45 7.49 -25.53
C ARG A 74 -6.57 7.72 -26.56
N ASP A 75 -6.22 7.70 -27.84
CA ASP A 75 -7.13 8.10 -28.92
C ASP A 75 -7.81 6.92 -29.62
N ASN A 76 -7.13 5.77 -29.75
CA ASN A 76 -7.65 4.63 -30.53
C ASN A 76 -8.08 3.42 -29.67
N LYS A 77 -7.99 3.50 -28.33
CA LYS A 77 -8.24 2.36 -27.40
C LYS A 77 -7.42 1.11 -27.73
N VAL A 78 -6.33 1.23 -28.49
CA VAL A 78 -5.47 0.11 -28.84
C VAL A 78 -4.64 -0.23 -27.60
N VAL A 79 -4.61 -1.52 -27.29
CA VAL A 79 -3.86 -2.08 -26.18
C VAL A 79 -2.78 -2.98 -26.77
N GLU A 80 -1.52 -2.58 -26.64
CA GLU A 80 -0.37 -3.39 -27.06
C GLU A 80 0.27 -4.04 -25.83
N ASN A 81 0.40 -5.36 -25.84
CA ASN A 81 1.04 -6.10 -24.76
C ASN A 81 2.56 -6.18 -24.99
N PHE A 82 3.33 -6.09 -23.91
CA PHE A 82 4.77 -6.33 -23.94
C PHE A 82 5.19 -7.32 -22.84
N GLU A 83 6.30 -7.99 -23.08
CA GLU A 83 6.94 -8.89 -22.13
C GLU A 83 8.45 -8.88 -22.34
N PHE A 84 9.21 -8.72 -21.26
CA PHE A 84 10.66 -8.79 -21.23
C PHE A 84 11.13 -9.81 -20.20
N ASP A 85 12.08 -10.63 -20.61
CA ASP A 85 12.76 -11.60 -19.75
C ASP A 85 14.00 -10.94 -19.09
N PRO A 86 14.02 -10.75 -17.76
CA PRO A 86 15.14 -10.12 -17.05
C PRO A 86 16.46 -10.88 -17.17
N SER A 87 16.44 -12.16 -17.57
CA SER A 87 17.65 -12.95 -17.81
C SER A 87 18.26 -12.71 -19.19
N LYS A 88 17.48 -12.19 -20.14
CA LYS A 88 17.91 -11.98 -21.53
C LYS A 88 18.32 -10.55 -21.83
N LEU A 89 17.79 -9.58 -21.09
CA LEU A 89 18.01 -8.16 -21.32
C LEU A 89 18.55 -7.49 -20.07
N THR A 90 19.47 -6.54 -20.26
CA THR A 90 19.91 -5.70 -19.14
C THR A 90 18.80 -4.73 -18.74
N SER A 91 18.82 -4.24 -17.50
CA SER A 91 17.89 -3.20 -17.07
C SER A 91 17.94 -1.96 -17.96
N PHE A 92 19.12 -1.64 -18.52
CA PHE A 92 19.28 -0.52 -19.46
C PHE A 92 18.54 -0.77 -20.78
N ASP A 93 18.70 -1.95 -21.38
CA ASP A 93 18.07 -2.31 -22.65
C ASP A 93 16.54 -2.36 -22.51
N THR A 94 16.05 -2.91 -21.40
CA THR A 94 14.62 -2.95 -21.08
C THR A 94 14.06 -1.54 -20.90
N CYS A 95 14.70 -0.67 -20.11
CA CYS A 95 14.26 0.71 -19.93
C CYS A 95 14.24 1.49 -21.24
N ASN A 96 15.27 1.34 -22.08
CA ASN A 96 15.33 2.01 -23.38
C ASN A 96 14.23 1.52 -24.32
N SER A 97 13.94 0.22 -24.31
CA SER A 97 12.83 -0.37 -25.08
C SER A 97 11.48 0.20 -24.64
N ILE A 98 11.21 0.20 -23.33
CA ILE A 98 9.98 0.75 -22.75
C ILE A 98 9.83 2.24 -23.09
N TRP A 99 10.90 3.03 -22.98
CA TRP A 99 10.84 4.46 -23.27
C TRP A 99 10.56 4.77 -24.73
N LYS A 100 11.07 3.94 -25.66
CA LYS A 100 10.74 4.06 -27.09
C LYS A 100 9.28 3.76 -27.36
N MET A 101 8.70 2.79 -26.65
CA MET A 101 7.30 2.44 -26.78
C MET A 101 6.36 3.52 -26.23
N SER A 102 6.73 4.21 -25.14
CA SER A 102 5.93 5.29 -24.56
C SER A 102 5.92 6.61 -25.36
N ASN A 103 6.74 6.72 -26.40
CA ASN A 103 6.78 7.89 -27.30
C ASN A 103 6.08 7.62 -28.66
N LEU A 104 5.26 6.56 -28.73
CA LEU A 104 4.32 6.32 -29.83
C LEU A 104 3.10 7.24 -29.67
#